data_AF-A0A7W1K6H6-F1
#
_entry.id   AF-A0A7W1K6H6-F1
#
_cell.length_a   1.000
_cell.length_b   1.000
_cell.length_c   1.000
_cell.angle_alpha   90.00
_cell.angle_beta   90.00
_cell.angle_gamma   90.00
#
_symmetry.space_group_name_H-M   'P 1'
#
loop_
_entity.id
_entity.type
_entity.pdbx_description
1 polymer ?
#
loop_
_entity_poly.entity_id
_entity_poly.type
_entity_poly.pdbx_seq_one_letter_code
_entity_poly.pdbx_strand_id
1 'polypeptide(L)' 'RHRDDGSETHAPLSIRLAQALHHGTDHRSQICTALTTLGVEPPAIDVWDFGVQDGRVVEIPPTS' A
#
# COMPACT_ATOMS: atom_id res chain seq x y z
N ARG A 1 7.64 17.61 12.90
CA ARG A 1 6.89 18.76 12.32
C ARG A 1 6.74 19.79 13.41
N HIS A 2 7.27 20.99 13.22
CA HIS A 2 7.07 22.13 14.12
C HIS A 2 5.77 22.86 13.73
N ARG A 3 5.07 23.45 14.70
CA ARG A 3 3.81 24.18 14.52
C ARG A 3 3.93 25.60 15.09
N ASP A 4 3.04 26.50 14.66
CA ASP A 4 3.08 27.93 15.01
C ASP A 4 2.86 28.20 16.51
N ASP A 5 2.27 27.24 17.22
CA ASP A 5 2.09 27.26 18.68
C ASP A 5 3.34 26.79 19.46
N GLY A 6 4.45 26.55 18.76
CA GLY A 6 5.70 26.04 19.32
C GLY A 6 5.70 24.54 19.62
N SER A 7 4.60 23.82 19.34
CA SER A 7 4.55 22.37 19.55
C SER A 7 5.29 21.59 18.45
N GLU A 8 5.90 20.47 18.83
CA GLU A 8 6.62 19.58 17.93
C GLU A 8 5.97 18.20 17.87
N THR A 9 5.81 17.68 16.66
CA THR A 9 5.38 16.29 16.43
C THR A 9 6.56 15.46 15.92
N HIS A 10 6.90 14.41 16.66
CA HIS A 10 7.81 13.36 16.23
C HIS A 10 7.01 12.15 15.75
N ALA A 11 7.22 11.75 14.50
CA ALA A 11 6.66 10.54 13.92
C ALA A 11 7.80 9.55 13.65
N PRO A 12 7.92 8.47 14.46
CA PRO A 12 8.87 7.40 14.19
C PRO A 12 8.71 6.83 12.78
N LEU A 13 9.78 6.23 12.26
CA LEU A 13 9.75 5.59 10.94
C LEU A 13 8.63 4.54 10.86
N SER A 14 8.44 3.75 11.92
CA SER A 14 7.38 2.74 12.01
C SER A 14 5.98 3.33 11.81
N ILE A 15 5.68 4.48 12.43
CA ILE A 15 4.38 5.16 12.26
C ILE A 15 4.20 5.65 10.83
N ARG A 16 5.24 6.22 10.23
CA ARG A 16 5.19 6.68 8.83
C ARG A 16 4.99 5.52 7.86
N LEU A 17 5.64 4.40 8.10
CA LEU A 17 5.47 3.18 7.30
C LEU A 17 4.07 2.62 7.44
N ALA A 18 3.57 2.46 8.67
CA ALA A 18 2.20 2.00 8.92
C ALA A 18 1.16 2.90 8.25
N GLN A 19 1.36 4.21 8.32
CA GLN A 19 0.49 5.19 7.68
C GLN A 19 0.48 5.05 6.16
N ALA A 20 1.65 4.84 5.52
CA ALA A 20 1.73 4.62 4.09
C ALA A 20 1.02 3.32 3.65
N LEU A 21 1.21 2.22 4.40
CA LEU A 21 0.55 0.93 4.13
C LEU A 21 -0.98 1.03 4.27
N HIS A 22 -1.45 1.71 5.31
CA HIS A 22 -2.87 1.92 5.56
C HIS A 22 -3.51 2.77 4.45
N HIS A 23 -2.95 3.94 4.14
CA HIS A 23 -3.46 4.80 3.06
C HIS A 23 -3.43 4.13 1.69
N GLY A 24 -2.37 3.39 1.39
CA GLY A 24 -2.26 2.65 0.13
C GLY A 24 -3.37 1.60 -0.03
N THR A 25 -3.70 0.90 1.07
CA THR A 25 -4.78 -0.10 1.09
C THR A 25 -6.15 0.53 0.88
N ASP A 26 -6.40 1.67 1.53
CA ASP A 26 -7.65 2.43 1.38
C ASP A 26 -7.84 2.92 -0.06
N HIS A 27 -6.81 3.53 -0.66
CA HIS A 27 -6.87 3.99 -2.05
C HIS A 27 -7.04 2.85 -3.06
N ARG A 28 -6.36 1.72 -2.86
CA ARG A 28 -6.58 0.51 -3.69
C ARG A 28 -8.05 0.11 -3.66
N SER A 29 -8.64 0.02 -2.47
CA SER A 29 -10.04 -0.37 -2.29
C SER A 29 -11.00 0.62 -2.95
N GLN A 30 -10.74 1.93 -2.84
CA GLN A 30 -11.53 2.98 -3.50
C GLN A 30 -11.47 2.86 -5.03
N ILE A 31 -10.28 2.67 -5.60
CA ILE A 31 -10.09 2.53 -7.05
C ILE A 31 -10.80 1.27 -7.56
N CYS A 32 -10.61 0.13 -6.90
CA CYS A 32 -11.27 -1.11 -7.29
C CYS A 32 -12.80 -0.95 -7.24
N THR A 33 -13.32 -0.34 -6.17
CA THR A 33 -14.76 -0.06 -6.05
C THR A 33 -15.27 0.83 -7.18
N ALA A 34 -14.54 1.89 -7.53
CA ALA A 34 -14.91 2.79 -8.62
C ALA A 34 -14.93 2.07 -9.98
N LEU A 35 -13.89 1.28 -10.28
CA LEU A 35 -13.81 0.49 -11.52
C LEU A 35 -14.95 -0.52 -11.62
N THR A 36 -15.19 -1.31 -10.56
CA THR A 36 -16.30 -2.27 -10.51
C THR A 36 -17.65 -1.58 -10.71
N THR A 37 -17.86 -0.40 -10.09
CA THR A 37 -19.09 0.39 -10.25
C THR A 37 -19.34 0.80 -11.70
N LEU A 38 -18.27 1.02 -12.47
CA LEU A 38 -18.32 1.34 -13.89
C LEU A 38 -18.40 0.10 -14.81
N GLY A 39 -18.49 -1.11 -14.23
CA GLY A 39 -18.48 -2.37 -14.99
C GLY A 39 -17.12 -2.76 -15.53
N VAL A 40 -16.04 -2.18 -15.00
CA VAL A 40 -14.65 -2.49 -15.37
C VAL A 40 -14.05 -3.42 -14.33
N GLU A 41 -13.48 -4.54 -14.78
CA GLU A 41 -12.73 -5.43 -13.89
C GLU A 41 -11.48 -4.72 -13.36
N PRO A 42 -11.30 -4.60 -12.02
CA PRO A 42 -10.12 -3.96 -11.47
C PRO A 42 -8.84 -4.71 -11.81
N PRO A 43 -7.74 -4.02 -12.15
CA PRO A 43 -6.45 -4.66 -12.34
C PRO A 43 -5.89 -5.18 -11.01
N ALA A 44 -4.97 -6.14 -11.12
CA ALA A 44 -4.20 -6.68 -10.01
C ALA A 44 -3.14 -5.64 -9.56
N ILE A 45 -3.50 -4.79 -8.59
CA ILE A 45 -2.72 -3.61 -8.16
C ILE A 45 -2.27 -3.67 -6.69
N ASP A 46 -2.26 -4.84 -6.06
CA ASP A 46 -1.59 -4.96 -4.77
C ASP A 46 -0.07 -5.10 -4.90
N VAL A 47 0.58 -4.96 -3.75
CA VAL A 47 2.04 -4.96 -3.63
C VAL A 47 2.65 -6.34 -3.90
N TRP A 48 1.87 -7.43 -3.83
CA TRP A 48 2.36 -8.77 -4.16
C TRP A 48 2.49 -8.92 -5.67
N ASP A 49 1.43 -8.56 -6.40
CA ASP A 49 1.46 -8.57 -7.87
C ASP A 49 2.56 -7.66 -8.41
N PHE A 50 2.71 -6.45 -7.84
CA PHE A 50 3.83 -5.57 -8.17
C PHE A 50 5.18 -6.24 -7.89
N GLY A 51 5.33 -6.85 -6.70
CA GLY A 51 6.58 -7.50 -6.31
C GLY A 51 6.94 -8.68 -7.21
N VAL A 52 5.96 -9.45 -7.69
CA VAL A 52 6.16 -10.52 -8.67
C VAL A 52 6.58 -9.93 -10.02
N GLN A 53 5.86 -8.93 -10.52
CA GLN A 53 6.16 -8.27 -11.81
C GLN A 53 7.55 -7.62 -11.84
N ASP A 54 7.99 -7.07 -10.71
CA ASP A 54 9.28 -6.40 -10.55
C ASP A 54 10.42 -7.38 -10.18
N GLY A 55 10.13 -8.68 -10.06
CA GLY A 55 11.13 -9.70 -9.72
C GLY A 55 11.63 -9.62 -8.27
N ARG A 56 10.89 -8.97 -7.37
CA ARG A 56 11.18 -8.82 -5.94
C ARG A 56 10.53 -9.88 -5.06
N VAL A 57 9.59 -10.65 -5.60
CA VAL A 57 8.96 -11.81 -4.95
C VAL A 57 9.34 -13.07 -5.71
N VAL A 58 9.91 -14.06 -5.01
CA VAL A 58 10.37 -15.33 -5.58
C VAL A 58 9.66 -16.48 -4.88
N GLU A 59 9.08 -17.38 -5.66
CA GLU A 59 8.50 -18.62 -5.15
C GLU A 59 9.61 -19.66 -4.92
N ILE A 60 9.67 -20.22 -3.71
CA ILE A 60 10.61 -21.28 -3.36
C ILE A 60 9.81 -22.59 -3.25
N PRO A 61 10.06 -23.59 -4.11
CA PRO A 61 9.33 -24.85 -4.05
C PRO A 61 9.65 -25.63 -2.76
N PRO A 62 8.74 -26.50 -2.29
CA PRO A 62 8.97 -27.31 -1.10
C PRO A 62 10.19 -28.21 -1.29
N THR A 63 11.00 -28.35 -0.24
CA THR A 63 12.03 -29.39 -0.19
C THR A 63 11.32 -30.71 0.09
N SER A 64 11.50 -31.70 -0.78
CA SER A 64 10.90 -33.03 -0.67
C SER A 64 11.10 -33.68 0.69
#